data_AF-A0A6N4T243-F1
#
_entry.id   AF-A0A6N4T243-F1
#
_cell.length_a   1.000
_cell.length_b   1.000
_cell.length_c   1.000
_cell.angle_alpha   90.00
_cell.angle_beta   90.00
_cell.angle_gamma   90.00
#
_symmetry.space_group_name_H-M   'P 1'
#
loop_
_entity.id
_entity.type
_entity.pdbx_description
1 polymer ?
#
loop_
_entity_poly.entity_id
_entity_poly.type
_entity_poly.pdbx_seq_one_letter_code
_entity_poly.pdbx_strand_id
1 'polypeptide(L)'
;MSVSALNSGLSGLQAYARALDSSGHNVANASTAGFVPQQVSFQEQPAGGVIANISKEGSSLASQEQSGTDLNTEIVQSLQFKTGFDLSAKIIKTKDELLGTLIDIKA
;
A
#
# COMPACT_ATOMS: atom_id res chain seq x y z
N MET A 1 1.73 -22.59 -9.96
CA MET A 1 1.58 -21.94 -8.62
C MET A 1 2.70 -20.94 -8.30
N SER A 2 3.95 -21.12 -8.76
CA SER A 2 5.06 -20.18 -8.46
C SER A 2 4.90 -18.78 -9.07
N VAL A 3 4.46 -18.69 -10.33
CA VAL A 3 4.26 -17.41 -11.05
C VAL A 3 3.12 -16.58 -10.44
N SER A 4 2.04 -17.24 -10.00
CA SER A 4 0.91 -16.58 -9.35
C SER A 4 1.31 -15.98 -7.99
N ALA A 5 2.11 -16.69 -7.19
CA ALA A 5 2.60 -16.16 -5.90
C ALA A 5 3.54 -14.95 -6.08
N LEU A 6 4.39 -14.96 -7.11
CA LEU A 6 5.28 -13.83 -7.41
C LEU A 6 4.50 -12.61 -7.90
N ASN A 7 3.53 -12.81 -8.80
CA ASN A 7 2.65 -11.74 -9.27
C ASN A 7 1.79 -11.16 -8.14
N SER A 8 1.31 -11.99 -7.22
CA SER A 8 0.59 -11.53 -6.02
C SER A 8 1.50 -10.77 -5.05
N GLY A 9 2.74 -11.22 -4.85
CA GLY A 9 3.72 -10.49 -4.02
C GLY A 9 4.14 -9.15 -4.63
N LEU A 10 4.35 -9.11 -5.96
CA LEU A 10 4.69 -7.88 -6.69
C LEU A 10 3.53 -6.89 -6.72
N SER A 11 2.30 -7.36 -6.97
CA SER A 11 1.11 -6.51 -6.93
C SER A 11 0.83 -5.99 -5.52
N GLY A 12 1.00 -6.83 -4.49
CA GLY A 12 0.95 -6.41 -3.08
C GLY A 12 1.96 -5.31 -2.76
N LEU A 13 3.23 -5.49 -3.17
CA LEU A 13 4.28 -4.50 -2.98
C LEU A 13 3.94 -3.17 -3.66
N GLN A 14 3.47 -3.21 -4.92
CA GLN A 14 3.06 -2.01 -5.66
C GLN A 14 1.83 -1.33 -5.03
N ALA A 15 0.87 -2.10 -4.54
CA ALA A 15 -0.32 -1.59 -3.88
C ALA A 15 0.03 -0.88 -2.56
N TYR A 16 0.86 -1.49 -1.71
CA TYR A 16 1.32 -0.87 -0.47
C TYR A 16 2.23 0.33 -0.70
N ALA A 17 3.05 0.32 -1.76
CA ALA A 17 3.85 1.49 -2.14
C ALA A 17 2.96 2.69 -2.52
N ARG A 18 1.90 2.47 -3.30
CA ARG A 18 0.90 3.53 -3.60
C ARG A 18 0.14 3.98 -2.36
N ALA A 19 -0.16 3.06 -1.45
CA ALA A 19 -0.84 3.40 -0.21
C ALA A 19 0.01 4.30 0.69
N LEU A 20 1.30 4.01 0.81
CA LEU A 20 2.28 4.84 1.51
C LEU A 20 2.42 6.22 0.89
N ASP A 21 2.43 6.32 -0.44
CA ASP A 21 2.51 7.60 -1.15
C ASP A 21 1.28 8.49 -0.86
N SER A 22 0.08 7.91 -0.93
CA SER A 22 -1.17 8.60 -0.59
C SER A 22 -1.20 9.04 0.88
N SER A 23 -0.77 8.17 1.80
CA SER A 23 -0.67 8.48 3.22
C SER A 23 0.32 9.63 3.48
N GLY A 24 1.48 9.59 2.83
CA GLY A 24 2.46 10.68 2.87
C GLY A 24 1.91 11.99 2.33
N HIS A 25 1.10 11.95 1.26
CA HIS A 25 0.43 13.11 0.71
C HIS A 25 -0.58 13.71 1.71
N ASN A 26 -1.32 12.87 2.44
CA ASN A 26 -2.24 13.31 3.48
C ASN A 26 -1.51 13.96 4.67
N VAL A 27 -0.46 13.31 5.18
CA VAL A 27 0.36 13.83 6.29
C VAL A 27 1.01 15.17 5.92
N ALA A 28 1.58 15.27 4.72
CA ALA A 28 2.25 16.49 4.26
C ALA A 28 1.28 17.68 4.14
N ASN A 29 0.02 17.40 3.76
CA ASN A 29 -1.02 18.42 3.64
C ASN A 29 -1.92 18.52 4.89
N ALA A 30 -1.50 17.93 6.01
CA ALA A 30 -2.30 17.95 7.23
C ALA A 30 -2.46 19.34 7.85
N SER A 31 -1.59 20.28 7.50
CA SER A 31 -1.69 21.69 7.93
C SER A 31 -2.29 22.62 6.84
N THR A 32 -2.68 22.08 5.69
CA THR A 32 -3.25 22.87 4.59
C THR A 32 -4.77 23.02 4.79
N ALA A 33 -5.23 24.28 4.91
CA ALA A 33 -6.65 24.60 5.07
C ALA A 33 -7.48 24.12 3.87
N GLY A 34 -8.64 23.50 4.13
CA GLY A 34 -9.53 22.97 3.09
C GLY A 34 -8.98 21.75 2.32
N PHE A 35 -7.87 21.15 2.78
CA PHE A 35 -7.35 19.91 2.19
C PHE A 35 -8.27 18.72 2.50
N VAL A 36 -8.54 17.94 1.47
CA VAL A 36 -9.37 16.73 1.51
C VAL A 36 -8.44 15.52 1.41
N PRO A 37 -8.43 14.63 2.44
CA PRO A 37 -7.59 13.44 2.42
C PRO A 37 -7.96 12.49 1.28
N GLN A 38 -6.95 11.75 0.84
CA GLN A 38 -7.09 10.64 -0.08
C GLN A 38 -7.18 9.33 0.71
N GLN A 39 -8.21 8.53 0.47
CA GLN A 39 -8.34 7.22 1.07
C GLN A 39 -7.92 6.14 0.08
N VAL A 40 -7.18 5.16 0.56
CA VAL A 40 -6.72 4.02 -0.22
C VAL A 40 -7.59 2.82 0.06
N SER A 41 -8.19 2.25 -0.98
CA SER A 41 -8.97 1.01 -0.93
C SER A 41 -8.23 -0.09 -1.69
N PHE A 42 -8.05 -1.24 -1.06
CA PHE A 42 -7.47 -2.42 -1.71
C PHE A 42 -8.57 -3.25 -2.33
N GLN A 43 -8.41 -3.61 -3.60
CA GLN A 43 -9.33 -4.50 -4.31
C GLN A 43 -8.57 -5.71 -4.87
N GLU A 44 -9.16 -6.88 -4.70
CA GLU A 44 -8.63 -8.14 -5.19
C GLU A 44 -8.95 -8.32 -6.68
N GLN A 45 -7.97 -8.74 -7.47
CA GLN A 45 -8.14 -8.98 -8.89
C GLN A 45 -8.47 -10.47 -9.15
N PRO A 46 -9.42 -10.79 -10.04
CA PRO A 46 -9.78 -12.18 -10.39
C PRO A 46 -8.61 -13.03 -10.91
N ALA A 47 -7.56 -12.41 -11.43
CA ALA A 47 -6.36 -13.08 -11.95
C ALA A 47 -5.27 -13.34 -10.88
N GLY A 48 -5.57 -13.03 -9.61
CA GLY A 48 -4.61 -13.05 -8.51
C GLY A 48 -3.84 -11.72 -8.40
N GLY A 49 -3.85 -11.13 -7.20
CA GLY A 49 -3.18 -9.87 -6.91
C GLY A 49 -4.11 -8.83 -6.32
N VAL A 50 -3.53 -7.71 -5.87
CA VAL A 50 -4.23 -6.59 -5.26
C VAL A 50 -3.87 -5.30 -5.97
N ILE A 51 -4.87 -4.44 -6.17
CA ILE A 51 -4.69 -3.07 -6.66
C ILE A 51 -5.10 -2.10 -5.55
N ALA A 52 -4.36 -1.00 -5.43
CA ALA A 52 -4.71 0.11 -4.56
C ALA A 52 -5.44 1.17 -5.40
N ASN A 53 -6.73 1.35 -5.10
CA ASN A 53 -7.54 2.43 -5.65
C ASN A 53 -7.53 3.61 -4.69
N ILE A 54 -7.26 4.80 -5.21
CA ILE A 54 -7.22 6.03 -4.41
C ILE A 54 -8.50 6.80 -4.70
N SER A 55 -9.33 6.96 -3.68
CA SER A 55 -10.55 7.78 -3.72
C SER A 55 -10.34 9.04 -2.91
N LYS A 56 -10.67 10.19 -3.49
CA LYS A 56 -10.73 11.47 -2.77
C LYS A 56 -12.16 11.64 -2.26
N GLU A 57 -12.36 11.66 -0.95
CA GLU A 57 -13.71 11.84 -0.38
C GLU A 57 -14.25 13.22 -0.74
N GLY A 58 -15.22 13.26 -1.66
CA GLY A 58 -15.79 14.49 -2.15
C GLY A 58 -16.66 15.20 -1.10
N SER A 59 -16.17 16.35 -0.64
CA SER A 59 -16.92 17.61 -0.58
C SER A 59 -18.26 17.62 0.17
N SER A 60 -18.21 17.72 1.50
CA SER A 60 -19.29 18.30 2.32
C SER A 60 -18.78 19.31 3.36
N LEU A 61 -17.58 19.86 3.17
CA LEU A 61 -16.87 20.67 4.17
C LEU A 61 -16.23 21.93 3.57
N ALA A 62 -16.89 22.60 2.63
CA ALA A 62 -16.46 23.91 2.10
C ALA A 62 -16.37 25.04 3.15
N SER A 63 -16.58 24.71 4.43
CA SER A 63 -16.53 25.61 5.59
C SER A 63 -15.56 25.14 6.69
N GLN A 64 -14.77 24.08 6.48
CA GLN A 64 -13.79 23.63 7.46
C GLN A 64 -12.43 24.30 7.17
N GLU A 65 -12.09 25.34 7.93
CA GLU A 65 -10.79 26.03 7.83
C GLU A 65 -9.60 25.14 8.24
N GLN A 66 -9.89 24.00 8.87
CA GLN A 66 -8.91 23.01 9.29
C GLN A 66 -8.89 21.83 8.33
N SER A 67 -7.70 21.28 8.06
CA SER A 67 -7.52 20.07 7.26
C SER A 67 -8.41 18.94 7.80
N GLY A 68 -9.10 18.23 6.91
CA GLY A 68 -9.91 17.06 7.27
C GLY A 68 -9.09 15.80 7.58
N THR A 69 -7.76 15.92 7.66
CA THR A 69 -6.84 14.82 7.95
C THR A 69 -6.66 14.63 9.46
N ASP A 70 -6.77 13.39 9.93
CA ASP A 70 -6.39 13.03 11.30
C ASP A 70 -5.02 12.34 11.28
N LEU A 71 -3.98 13.08 11.71
CA LEU A 71 -2.61 12.62 11.73
C LEU A 71 -2.41 11.37 12.60
N ASN A 72 -3.19 11.17 13.66
CA ASN A 72 -3.07 9.98 14.50
C ASN A 72 -3.44 8.72 13.71
N THR A 73 -4.59 8.77 13.02
CA THR A 73 -5.01 7.65 12.17
C THR A 73 -4.09 7.45 10.97
N GLU A 74 -3.58 8.53 10.38
CA GLU A 74 -2.70 8.47 9.22
C GLU A 74 -1.32 7.88 9.56
N ILE A 75 -0.76 8.19 10.73
CA ILE A 75 0.49 7.56 11.21
C ILE A 75 0.28 6.05 11.41
N VAL A 76 -0.84 5.66 12.02
CA VAL A 76 -1.16 4.24 12.24
C VAL A 76 -1.34 3.51 10.90
N GLN A 77 -2.03 4.12 9.94
CA GLN A 77 -2.18 3.58 8.59
C GLN A 77 -0.85 3.47 7.85
N SER A 78 0.02 4.47 7.97
CA SER A 78 1.37 4.44 7.41
C SER A 78 2.20 3.27 7.95
N LEU A 79 2.13 3.01 9.27
CA LEU A 79 2.79 1.85 9.88
C LEU A 79 2.25 0.53 9.34
N GLN A 80 0.92 0.43 9.14
CA GLN A 80 0.29 -0.76 8.56
C GLN A 80 0.77 -0.99 7.12
N PHE A 81 0.80 0.05 6.29
CA PHE A 81 1.27 -0.05 4.90
C PHE A 81 2.77 -0.37 4.83
N LYS A 82 3.60 0.22 5.69
CA LYS A 82 5.03 -0.10 5.79
C LYS A 82 5.26 -1.57 6.12
N THR A 83 4.48 -2.10 7.07
CA THR A 83 4.57 -3.51 7.46
C THR A 83 4.10 -4.41 6.31
N GLY A 84 3.00 -4.06 5.62
CA GLY A 84 2.51 -4.80 4.45
C GLY A 84 3.50 -4.81 3.27
N PHE A 85 4.20 -3.69 3.07
CA PHE A 85 5.27 -3.58 2.07
C PHE A 85 6.46 -4.50 2.40
N ASP A 86 6.94 -4.49 3.66
CA ASP A 86 8.05 -5.35 4.08
C ASP A 86 7.69 -6.85 4.01
N LEU A 87 6.46 -7.20 4.40
CA LEU A 87 5.95 -8.57 4.26
C LEU A 87 5.90 -9.01 2.79
N SER A 88 5.41 -8.15 1.89
CA SER A 88 5.37 -8.44 0.45
C SER A 88 6.78 -8.61 -0.14
N ALA A 89 7.74 -7.80 0.32
CA ALA A 89 9.15 -7.96 -0.04
C ALA A 89 9.75 -9.26 0.51
N LYS A 90 9.38 -9.68 1.73
CA LYS A 90 9.81 -10.95 2.32
C LYS A 90 9.28 -12.16 1.55
N ILE A 91 8.06 -12.09 1.00
CA ILE A 91 7.56 -13.14 0.10
C ILE A 91 8.46 -13.29 -1.13
N ILE A 92 8.88 -12.18 -1.74
CA ILE A 92 9.79 -12.23 -2.90
C ILE A 92 11.16 -12.82 -2.50
N LYS A 93 11.72 -12.39 -1.36
CA LYS A 93 13.01 -12.91 -0.84
C LYS A 93 12.96 -14.40 -0.56
N THR A 94 11.93 -14.89 0.13
CA THR A 94 11.79 -16.33 0.40
C THR A 94 11.62 -17.14 -0.88
N LYS A 95 10.98 -16.57 -1.92
CA LYS A 95 10.93 -17.24 -3.23
C LYS A 95 12.30 -17.32 -3.90
N ASP A 96 13.11 -16.27 -3.80
CA ASP A 96 14.48 -16.28 -4.31
C ASP A 96 15.38 -17.30 -3.57
N GLU A 97 15.30 -17.35 -2.24
CA GLU A 97 15.97 -18.37 -1.43
C GLU A 97 15.53 -19.79 -1.80
N LEU A 98 14.24 -20.01 -2.05
CA LEU A 98 13.72 -21.30 -2.51
C LEU A 98 14.18 -21.65 -3.93
N LEU A 99 14.37 -20.67 -4.82
CA LEU A 99 14.95 -20.91 -6.15
C LEU A 99 16.44 -21.28 -6.04
N GLY A 100 17.19 -20.61 -5.17
CA GLY A 100 18.59 -20.92 -4.90
C GLY A 100 18.78 -22.35 -4.39
N THR A 101 17.99 -22.76 -3.40
CA THR A 101 18.04 -24.15 -2.87
C THR A 101 17.63 -25.21 -3.90
N LEU A 102 16.68 -24.90 -4.80
CA LEU A 102 16.32 -25.80 -5.90
C LEU A 102 17.43 -25.93 -6.95
N ILE A 103 18.17 -24.87 -7.22
CA ILE A 103 19.34 -24.90 -8.12
C ILE A 103 20.46 -25.74 -7.50
N ASP A 104 20.73 -25.56 -6.20
CA ASP A 104 21.77 -26.28 -5.46
C ASP A 104 21.52 -27.80 -5.37
N ILE A 105 20.25 -28.21 -5.29
CA ILE A 105 19.87 -29.64 -5.27
C ILE A 105 19.99 -30.31 -6.64
N LYS A 106 19.93 -29.54 -7.74
CA LYS A 106 19.95 -30.06 -9.11
C LYS A 106 21.32 -29.97 -9.79
N ALA A 107 22.24 -29.19 -9.24
CA ALA A 107 23.64 -29.12 -9.65
C ALA A 107 24.45 -30.30 -9.08
#